data_AF-A0A524LXN1-F1
#
_entry.id   AF-A0A524LXN1-F1
#
_cell.length_a   1.000
_cell.length_b   1.000
_cell.length_c   1.000
_cell.angle_alpha   90.00
_cell.angle_beta   90.00
_cell.angle_gamma   90.00
#
_symmetry.space_group_name_H-M   'P 1'
#
loop_
_entity.id
_entity.type
_entity.pdbx_description
1 polymer ?
#
loop_
_entity_poly.entity_id
_entity_poly.type
_entity_poly.pdbx_seq_one_letter_code
_entity_poly.pdbx_strand_id
1 'polypeptide(L)'
;LGPNGAGKSTTMNIITGYLSATAGDVFVDGTNILEEPEKVKRRIGYLPENPPIYPEMTVREYLRFVCKIKHVPRNEINDRIERGLHTVGIVEV
;
A
#
# COMPACT_ATOMS: atom_id res chain seq x y z
N LEU A 1 9.62 9.65 -15.76
CA LEU A 1 9.23 8.72 -16.84
C LEU A 1 10.51 8.21 -17.52
N GLY A 2 10.62 6.91 -17.78
CA GLY A 2 11.81 6.31 -18.38
C GLY A 2 11.50 4.92 -18.95
N PRO A 3 12.37 4.36 -19.81
CA PRO A 3 12.12 3.07 -20.47
C PRO A 3 12.07 1.91 -19.48
N ASN A 4 11.59 0.75 -19.93
CA ASN A 4 11.69 -0.49 -19.16
C ASN A 4 13.17 -0.82 -18.90
N GLY A 5 13.47 -1.31 -17.71
CA GLY A 5 14.86 -1.54 -17.27
C GLY A 5 15.57 -0.30 -16.68
N ALA A 6 14.98 0.89 -16.71
CA ALA A 6 15.58 2.10 -16.11
C ALA A 6 15.60 2.13 -14.57
N GLY A 7 15.20 1.05 -13.89
CA GLY A 7 15.21 0.94 -12.43
C GLY A 7 13.96 1.44 -11.70
N LYS A 8 12.93 1.94 -12.39
CA LYS A 8 11.71 2.51 -11.78
C LYS A 8 11.07 1.60 -10.72
N SER A 9 10.80 0.35 -11.05
CA SER A 9 10.16 -0.61 -10.13
C SER A 9 11.09 -0.97 -8.97
N THR A 10 12.39 -1.08 -9.22
CA THR A 10 13.41 -1.28 -8.18
C THR A 10 13.41 -0.12 -7.19
N THR A 11 13.39 1.12 -7.68
CA THR A 11 13.32 2.33 -6.84
C THR A 11 12.03 2.35 -6.02
N MET A 12 10.87 2.05 -6.62
CA MET A 12 9.60 1.97 -5.89
C MET A 12 9.62 0.90 -4.80
N ASN A 13 10.20 -0.27 -5.07
CA ASN A 13 10.36 -1.34 -4.07
C ASN A 13 11.29 -0.93 -2.92
N ILE A 14 12.31 -0.11 -3.19
CA ILE A 14 13.16 0.46 -2.14
C ILE A 14 12.38 1.44 -1.27
N ILE A 15 11.67 2.39 -1.89
CA ILE A 15 10.87 3.41 -1.17
C ILE A 15 9.82 2.77 -0.27
N THR A 16 9.24 1.66 -0.72
CA THR A 16 8.17 0.95 -0.01
C THR A 16 8.69 -0.08 1.00
N GLY A 17 10.01 -0.26 1.08
CA GLY A 17 10.66 -1.21 2.00
C GLY A 17 10.50 -2.68 1.61
N TYR A 18 10.11 -2.98 0.36
CA TYR A 18 10.13 -4.34 -0.20
C TYR A 18 11.55 -4.81 -0.54
N LEU A 19 12.43 -3.87 -0.86
CA LEU A 19 13.84 -4.12 -1.15
C LEU A 19 14.69 -3.14 -0.32
N SER A 20 15.74 -3.62 0.34
CA SER A 20 16.68 -2.70 1.01
C SER A 20 17.58 -2.02 -0.01
N ALA A 21 17.87 -0.73 0.19
CA ALA A 21 18.90 -0.04 -0.58
C ALA A 21 20.28 -0.65 -0.26
N THR A 22 21.14 -0.82 -1.27
CA THR A 22 22.52 -1.26 -1.05
C THR A 22 23.35 -0.20 -0.33
N ALA A 23 23.07 1.08 -0.60
CA ALA A 23 23.69 2.23 0.03
C ALA A 23 22.77 3.45 -0.05
N GLY A 24 23.03 4.44 0.82
CA GLY A 24 22.24 5.67 0.92
C GLY A 24 20.95 5.48 1.72
N ASP A 25 20.25 6.59 1.90
CA ASP A 25 19.07 6.67 2.76
C ASP A 25 17.82 7.05 1.97
N VAL A 26 16.67 6.58 2.45
CA VAL A 26 15.38 6.94 1.87
C VAL A 26 14.46 7.46 2.97
N PHE A 27 14.08 8.73 2.83
CA PHE A 27 13.21 9.42 3.76
C PHE A 27 11.82 9.60 3.17
N VAL A 28 10.80 9.20 3.93
CA VAL A 28 9.39 9.47 3.64
C VAL A 28 8.85 10.31 4.78
N ASP A 29 8.43 11.54 4.46
CA ASP A 29 7.90 12.47 5.45
C ASP A 29 8.83 12.66 6.66
N GLY A 30 10.11 12.92 6.35
CA GLY A 30 11.20 13.09 7.32
C GLY A 30 11.64 11.82 8.05
N THR A 31 11.04 10.66 7.77
CA THR A 31 11.33 9.39 8.47
C THR A 31 12.14 8.46 7.56
N ASN A 32 13.29 7.96 8.04
CA ASN A 32 14.09 6.99 7.30
C ASN A 32 13.41 5.61 7.30
N ILE A 33 13.19 5.03 6.12
CA ILE A 33 12.57 3.70 5.95
C ILE A 33 13.42 2.57 6.57
N LEU A 34 14.75 2.73 6.58
CA LEU A 34 15.68 1.73 7.11
C LEU A 34 15.67 1.69 8.64
N GLU A 35 15.37 2.83 9.27
CA GLU A 35 15.35 2.97 10.74
C GLU A 35 13.95 2.74 11.33
N GLU A 36 12.90 3.32 10.72
CA GLU A 36 11.53 3.27 11.21
C GLU A 36 10.53 2.76 10.13
N PRO A 37 10.68 1.51 9.64
CA PRO A 37 9.89 1.01 8.50
C PRO A 37 8.39 1.01 8.76
N GLU A 38 7.95 0.66 9.96
CA GLU A 38 6.54 0.59 10.30
C GLU A 38 5.86 1.96 10.34
N LYS A 39 6.59 3.01 10.74
CA LYS A 39 6.10 4.39 10.74
C LYS A 39 5.91 4.90 9.32
N VAL A 40 6.86 4.61 8.43
CA VAL A 40 6.75 4.95 7.00
C VAL A 40 5.60 4.18 6.34
N LYS A 41 5.49 2.85 6.54
CA LYS A 41 4.43 2.00 5.95
C LYS A 41 3.01 2.37 6.40
N ARG A 42 2.85 3.11 7.49
CA ARG A 42 1.57 3.68 7.93
C ARG A 42 1.20 4.97 7.18
N ARG A 43 2.18 5.67 6.59
CA ARG A 43 1.98 6.92 5.83
C ARG A 43 1.80 6.72 4.34
N ILE A 44 2.20 5.57 3.79
CA ILE A 44 2.13 5.30 2.34
C ILE A 44 1.25 4.10 2.00
N GLY A 45 0.65 4.16 0.82
CA GLY A 45 0.04 3.01 0.13
C GLY A 45 0.78 2.76 -1.20
N TYR A 46 0.97 1.50 -1.55
CA TYR A 46 1.65 1.09 -2.79
C TYR A 46 0.83 0.03 -3.51
N LEU A 47 0.60 0.25 -4.80
CA LEU A 47 0.01 -0.72 -5.71
C LEU A 47 1.09 -1.09 -6.74
N PRO A 48 1.67 -2.30 -6.68
CA PRO A 48 2.64 -2.74 -7.68
C PRO A 48 1.94 -2.96 -9.03
N GLU A 49 2.74 -3.04 -10.10
CA GLU A 49 2.25 -3.32 -11.46
C GLU A 49 1.44 -4.62 -11.54
N ASN A 50 1.88 -5.65 -10.81
CA ASN A 50 1.17 -6.91 -10.63
C ASN A 50 0.77 -7.06 -9.15
N PRO A 51 -0.44 -6.63 -8.75
CA PRO A 51 -0.91 -6.78 -7.38
C PRO A 51 -1.24 -8.24 -7.06
N PRO A 52 -1.00 -8.70 -5.81
CA PRO A 52 -1.52 -9.97 -5.36
C PRO A 52 -3.05 -9.93 -5.34
N ILE A 53 -3.68 -10.93 -5.97
CA ILE A 53 -5.13 -11.09 -6.00
C ILE A 53 -5.50 -12.29 -5.12
N TYR A 54 -6.59 -12.15 -4.35
CA TYR A 54 -7.16 -13.18 -3.49
C TYR A 54 -8.50 -13.63 -4.09
N PRO A 55 -8.50 -14.54 -5.08
CA PRO A 55 -9.69 -14.90 -5.85
C PRO A 55 -10.81 -15.55 -5.01
N GLU A 56 -10.47 -16.09 -3.85
CA GLU A 56 -11.39 -16.67 -2.87
C GLU A 56 -12.12 -15.63 -2.02
N MET A 57 -11.81 -14.33 -2.15
CA MET A 57 -12.44 -13.24 -1.41
C MET A 57 -13.20 -12.30 -2.34
N THR A 58 -14.39 -11.87 -1.91
CA THR A 58 -15.07 -10.71 -2.51
C THR A 58 -14.27 -9.43 -2.26
N VAL A 59 -14.52 -8.39 -3.06
CA VAL A 59 -13.88 -7.06 -2.89
C VAL A 59 -14.03 -6.56 -1.45
N ARG A 60 -15.23 -6.69 -0.86
CA ARG A 60 -15.52 -6.22 0.49
C ARG A 60 -14.80 -7.04 1.57
N GLU A 61 -14.69 -8.35 1.39
CA GLU A 61 -13.91 -9.22 2.29
C GLU A 61 -12.42 -8.88 2.25
N TYR A 62 -11.87 -8.70 1.05
CA TYR A 62 -10.48 -8.30 0.86
C TYR A 62 -10.19 -6.95 1.52
N LEU A 63 -11.02 -5.93 1.28
CA LEU A 63 -10.84 -4.61 1.89
C LEU A 63 -10.97 -4.66 3.42
N ARG A 64 -11.88 -5.49 3.95
CA ARG A 64 -12.01 -5.71 5.40
C ARG A 64 -10.77 -6.41 5.98
N PHE A 65 -10.23 -7.40 5.28
CA PHE A 65 -8.98 -8.08 5.65
C PHE A 65 -7.80 -7.09 5.70
N VAL A 66 -7.63 -6.26 4.67
CA VAL A 66 -6.59 -5.22 4.61
C VAL A 66 -6.75 -4.21 5.75
N CYS A 67 -7.97 -3.76 6.04
CA CYS A 67 -8.25 -2.84 7.16
C CYS A 67 -7.82 -3.43 8.51
N LYS A 68 -8.04 -4.74 8.73
CA LYS A 68 -7.58 -5.42 9.95
C LYS A 68 -6.06 -5.45 10.05
N ILE A 69 -5.36 -5.81 8.97
CA ILE A 69 -3.87 -5.80 8.93
C ILE A 69 -3.32 -4.40 9.19
N LYS A 70 -3.97 -3.38 8.63
CA LYS A 70 -3.58 -1.97 8.82
C LYS A 70 -4.05 -1.38 10.15
N HIS A 71 -4.63 -2.19 11.04
CA HIS A 71 -5.09 -1.78 12.37
C HIS A 71 -6.09 -0.62 12.35
N VAL A 72 -6.98 -0.59 11.36
CA VAL A 72 -8.10 0.37 11.33
C VAL A 72 -9.04 0.07 12.50
N PRO A 73 -9.46 1.08 13.29
CA PRO A 73 -10.43 0.89 14.37
C PRO A 73 -11.71 0.21 13.88
N ARG A 74 -12.21 -0.79 14.62
CA ARG A 74 -13.32 -1.65 14.17
C ARG A 74 -14.57 -0.85 13.77
N ASN A 75 -14.85 0.23 14.50
CA ASN A 75 -15.97 1.13 14.25
C ASN A 75 -15.80 1.99 12.99
N GLU A 76 -14.58 2.16 12.46
CA GLU A 76 -14.31 2.92 11.23
C GLU A 76 -14.25 2.05 9.97
N ILE A 77 -14.13 0.71 10.10
CA ILE A 77 -13.84 -0.17 8.97
C ILE A 77 -14.91 -0.05 7.88
N ASN A 78 -16.19 -0.10 8.25
CA ASN A 78 -17.28 -0.04 7.27
C ASN A 78 -17.24 1.28 6.50
N ASP A 79 -17.15 2.41 7.21
CA ASP A 79 -17.09 3.74 6.60
C ASP A 79 -15.88 3.93 5.69
N ARG A 80 -14.72 3.33 6.03
CA ARG A 80 -13.54 3.37 5.15
C ARG A 80 -13.73 2.52 3.90
N ILE A 81 -14.37 1.36 4.02
CA ILE A 81 -14.68 0.51 2.86
C ILE A 81 -15.66 1.22 1.92
N GLU A 82 -16.76 1.78 2.44
CA GLU A 82 -17.74 2.50 1.60
C GLU A 82 -17.09 3.67 0.87
N ARG A 83 -16.30 4.48 1.59
CA ARG A 83 -15.55 5.59 0.97
C ARG A 83 -14.62 5.09 -0.13
N GLY A 84 -13.90 3.98 0.10
CA GLY A 84 -13.03 3.36 -0.88
C GLY A 84 -13.80 2.96 -2.15
N LEU A 85 -14.87 2.18 -2.00
CA LEU A 85 -15.70 1.70 -3.10
C LEU A 85 -16.32 2.85 -3.91
N HIS A 86 -16.84 3.87 -3.23
CA HIS A 86 -17.39 5.07 -3.86
C HIS A 86 -16.32 5.84 -4.65
N THR A 87 -15.10 5.97 -4.11
CA THR A 87 -14.00 6.71 -4.76
C THR A 87 -13.61 6.08 -6.10
N VAL A 88 -13.67 4.75 -6.20
CA VAL A 88 -13.32 4.00 -7.42
C VAL A 88 -14.52 3.64 -8.29
N GLY A 89 -15.73 4.06 -7.91
CA GLY A 89 -16.96 3.81 -8.68
C GLY A 89 -17.44 2.35 -8.67
N ILE A 90 -17.06 1.56 -7.65
CA ILE A 90 -17.44 0.14 -7.51
C ILE A 90 -18.48 0.00 -6.39
N VAL A 91 -19.53 0.82 -6.45
CA VAL A 91 -20.70 0.66 -5.56
C VAL A 91 -21.65 -0.32 -6.22
N GLU A 92 -22.14 -1.31 -5.45
CA GLU A 92 -23.23 -2.17 -5.91
C GLU A 92 -24.44 -1.26 -6.23
N VAL A 93 -24.98 -1.42 -7.44
CA VAL A 93 -26.22 -0.76 -7.89
C VAL A 93 -27.40 -1.45 -7.25
#